data_AF-A0A2H9PXX9-F1
#
_entry.id   AF-A0A2H9PXX9-F1
#
_cell.length_a   1.000
_cell.length_b   1.000
_cell.length_c   1.000
_cell.angle_alpha   90.00
_cell.angle_beta   90.00
_cell.angle_gamma   90.00
#
_symmetry.space_group_name_H-M   'P 1'
#
loop_
_entity.id
_entity.type
_entity.pdbx_description
1 polymer ?
#
loop_
_entity_poly.entity_id
_entity_poly.type
_entity_poly.pdbx_seq_one_letter_code
_entity_poly.pdbx_strand_id
1 'polypeptide(L)'
;MKKIRQPIVTIAGHVDHGKTSILDYFRGSTVAAKEAGLITQKISFTCFPAENIKIRCANLLKKLNIDLVIPGFLFIDTPGHAAFTNLRKRGGSLADLAILVIDINEGIKPQTSEVIQILKANKVPFIVALNKIDNVSSWKKPKEKIPVKESLEKQSELVKSEFERKLYDIIGTLSLLKFEADLFWNIKDFTKQLALIPCSAKTGEGMEELIAMLAGLAQKFLQGKLELSDECKGTILEVRKDSKMTYIEAIIYDGKLKLNDNLIVASLENPIETKVRALFKALPLCKGFESAKEVEAASGLQLQLTNHDVLPGMPFVVCNNERKKEEIKKQLQKEISKKIRLDKEGIVIKTDSLGSLEALMYLLRQKNIEIIKASIGNITKQDIMSAYTNQKFNQLNSVILGFNVSLNEDEEKESSKLNVKIITGEVVYKIIENFEEWQKEKQRKIEREKLSELTLPFKIKLMKNCIFRQSKPAICGFQVLAGSLQSGKKLMNIKGEEIGRIKAVQSENKSVEKAEKGSEVAVSIPNVTIGRQIKEEEILYSNLTEEEFRKLKKNKNLLTQDEIKILQEIAKIKRKERLTWGV
;
A
#
# COMPACT_ATOMS: atom_id res chain seq x y z
N MET A 1 39.53 -16.66 -12.03
CA MET A 1 38.10 -16.37 -11.76
C MET A 1 37.99 -14.96 -11.25
N LYS A 2 36.98 -14.19 -11.67
CA LYS A 2 36.71 -12.88 -11.06
C LYS A 2 36.37 -13.06 -9.58
N LYS A 3 36.80 -12.10 -8.75
CA LYS A 3 36.53 -12.13 -7.32
C LYS A 3 35.03 -11.94 -7.08
N ILE A 4 34.43 -12.83 -6.28
CA ILE A 4 33.03 -12.72 -5.90
C ILE A 4 32.89 -12.12 -4.51
N ARG A 5 31.80 -11.36 -4.31
CA ARG A 5 31.43 -10.83 -3.00
C ARG A 5 30.48 -11.75 -2.25
N GLN A 6 30.33 -11.48 -0.95
CA GLN A 6 29.24 -12.10 -0.18
C GLN A 6 27.86 -11.66 -0.70
N PRO A 7 26.90 -12.59 -0.85
CA PRO A 7 25.50 -12.25 -1.11
C PRO A 7 24.91 -11.38 0.00
N ILE A 8 24.10 -10.41 -0.41
CA ILE A 8 23.32 -9.56 0.47
C ILE A 8 21.98 -10.25 0.71
N VAL A 9 21.67 -10.54 1.97
CA VAL A 9 20.45 -11.25 2.36
C VAL A 9 19.61 -10.35 3.26
N THR A 10 18.36 -10.14 2.88
CA THR A 10 17.40 -9.41 3.72
C THR A 10 16.47 -10.38 4.43
N ILE A 11 15.99 -9.98 5.62
CA ILE A 11 15.05 -10.77 6.39
C ILE A 11 13.78 -9.95 6.56
N ALA A 12 12.66 -10.54 6.15
CA ALA A 12 11.38 -9.84 6.07
C ALA A 12 10.25 -10.74 6.60
N GLY A 13 9.10 -10.16 6.94
CA GLY A 13 8.01 -10.86 7.62
C GLY A 13 7.23 -9.94 8.55
N HIS A 14 6.11 -10.41 9.09
CA HIS A 14 5.26 -9.63 9.99
C HIS A 14 5.98 -9.25 11.29
N VAL A 15 5.47 -8.24 11.98
CA VAL A 15 5.85 -7.93 13.36
C VAL A 15 5.70 -9.20 14.21
N ASP A 16 6.62 -9.40 15.15
CA ASP A 16 6.67 -10.54 16.06
C ASP A 16 6.83 -11.94 15.46
N HIS A 17 6.98 -12.11 14.14
CA HIS A 17 7.26 -13.43 13.54
C HIS A 17 8.70 -13.93 13.80
N GLY A 18 9.55 -13.09 14.41
CA GLY A 18 10.89 -13.48 14.90
C GLY A 18 12.04 -13.23 13.93
N LYS A 19 11.93 -12.21 13.06
CA LYS A 19 13.01 -11.75 12.16
C LYS A 19 14.31 -11.49 12.90
N THR A 20 14.25 -10.63 13.92
CA THR A 20 15.39 -10.25 14.76
C THR A 20 15.92 -11.44 15.55
N SER A 21 15.03 -12.31 16.05
CA SER A 21 15.42 -13.53 16.79
C SER A 21 16.24 -14.49 15.93
N ILE A 22 15.90 -14.65 14.64
CA ILE A 22 16.68 -15.45 13.70
C ILE A 22 18.09 -14.88 13.53
N LEU A 23 18.22 -13.56 13.40
CA LEU A 23 19.53 -12.91 13.27
C LEU A 23 20.35 -13.00 14.56
N ASP A 24 19.71 -12.82 15.70
CA ASP A 24 20.33 -12.96 17.01
C ASP A 24 20.90 -14.38 17.20
N TYR A 25 20.17 -15.40 16.75
CA TYR A 25 20.69 -16.78 16.73
C TYR A 25 21.95 -16.92 15.86
N PHE A 26 21.98 -16.28 14.69
CA PHE A 26 23.15 -16.30 13.81
C PHE A 26 24.34 -15.55 14.42
N ARG A 27 24.09 -14.39 15.06
CA ARG A 27 25.11 -13.57 15.73
C ARG A 27 25.68 -14.24 16.99
N GLY A 28 24.86 -15.05 17.67
CA GLY A 28 25.16 -15.49 19.04
C GLY A 28 25.01 -14.36 20.06
N SER A 29 24.14 -13.38 19.76
CA SER A 29 23.85 -12.21 20.61
C SER A 29 22.34 -12.10 20.88
N THR A 30 21.95 -11.18 21.75
CA THR A 30 20.54 -10.88 22.09
C THR A 30 20.25 -9.40 21.86
N VAL A 31 20.26 -8.96 20.60
CA VAL A 31 19.98 -7.57 20.24
C VAL A 31 18.52 -7.22 20.53
N ALA A 32 17.58 -8.11 20.20
CA ALA A 32 16.14 -7.90 20.42
C ALA A 32 15.81 -7.62 21.90
N ALA A 33 16.51 -8.29 22.83
CA ALA A 33 16.32 -8.11 24.26
C ALA A 33 16.83 -6.76 24.80
N LYS A 34 17.66 -6.05 24.02
CA LYS A 34 18.29 -4.78 24.40
C LYS A 34 17.60 -3.56 23.78
N GLU A 35 16.65 -3.76 22.86
CA GLU A 35 15.89 -2.68 22.22
C GLU A 35 14.59 -2.38 22.98
N ALA A 36 14.22 -1.10 23.05
CA ALA A 36 13.01 -0.66 23.73
C ALA A 36 11.77 -1.28 23.07
N GLY A 37 10.94 -1.96 23.88
CA GLY A 37 9.74 -2.65 23.40
C GLY A 37 9.99 -3.99 22.70
N LEU A 38 11.22 -4.53 22.75
CA LEU A 38 11.61 -5.79 22.06
C LEU A 38 11.46 -5.75 20.53
N ILE A 39 11.35 -4.56 19.95
CA ILE A 39 11.22 -4.35 18.51
C ILE A 39 12.48 -3.73 17.94
N THR A 40 12.85 -4.15 16.72
CA THR A 40 13.95 -3.54 15.99
C THR A 40 13.56 -2.17 15.50
N GLN A 41 14.36 -1.17 15.87
CA GLN A 41 14.12 0.24 15.53
C GLN A 41 15.16 0.79 14.54
N LYS A 42 16.29 0.09 14.35
CA LYS A 42 17.41 0.56 13.51
C LYS A 42 17.79 -0.48 12.47
N ILE A 43 18.22 -0.02 11.29
CA ILE A 43 18.83 -0.92 10.31
C ILE A 43 20.15 -1.43 10.90
N SER A 44 20.40 -2.74 10.81
CA SER A 44 21.66 -3.31 11.27
C SER A 44 22.28 -4.24 10.22
N PHE A 45 23.61 -4.19 10.16
CA PHE A 45 24.40 -5.04 9.28
C PHE A 45 24.96 -6.22 10.07
N THR A 46 24.81 -7.42 9.52
CA THR A 46 25.38 -8.62 10.11
C THR A 46 26.18 -9.37 9.06
N CYS A 47 27.49 -9.14 9.08
CA CYS A 47 28.43 -9.94 8.31
C CYS A 47 28.58 -11.31 8.99
N PHE A 48 28.22 -12.37 8.27
CA PHE A 48 28.31 -13.77 8.71
C PHE A 48 29.34 -14.52 7.85
N PRO A 49 30.59 -14.68 8.32
CA PRO A 49 31.69 -15.23 7.52
C PRO A 49 31.50 -16.70 7.10
N ALA A 50 32.15 -17.09 6.01
CA ALA A 50 32.20 -18.47 5.53
C ALA A 50 32.68 -19.48 6.57
N GLU A 51 33.62 -19.10 7.44
CA GLU A 51 34.13 -19.95 8.52
C GLU A 51 33.01 -20.36 9.49
N ASN A 52 32.15 -19.42 9.87
CA ASN A 52 31.00 -19.69 10.73
C ASN A 52 29.97 -20.60 10.05
N ILE A 53 29.76 -20.44 8.73
CA ILE A 53 28.89 -21.33 7.94
C ILE A 53 29.47 -22.75 7.95
N LYS A 54 30.77 -22.91 7.66
CA LYS A 54 31.46 -24.20 7.62
C LYS A 54 31.41 -24.92 8.97
N ILE A 55 31.63 -24.20 10.07
CA ILE A 55 31.60 -24.77 11.43
C ILE A 55 30.17 -25.20 11.80
N ARG A 56 29.18 -24.31 11.63
CA ARG A 56 27.80 -24.62 12.06
C ARG A 56 27.12 -25.66 11.18
N CYS A 57 27.40 -25.65 9.88
CA CYS A 57 26.70 -26.49 8.90
C CYS A 57 27.55 -27.66 8.40
N ALA A 58 28.68 -28.01 9.04
CA ALA A 58 29.65 -29.00 8.55
C ALA A 58 28.99 -30.30 8.07
N ASN A 59 28.11 -30.89 8.89
CA ASN A 59 27.41 -32.13 8.58
C ASN A 59 26.46 -32.00 7.39
N LEU A 60 25.74 -30.87 7.30
CA LEU A 60 24.78 -30.61 6.22
C LEU A 60 25.48 -30.32 4.89
N LEU A 61 26.53 -29.48 4.91
CA LEU A 61 27.32 -29.17 3.72
C LEU A 61 27.95 -30.43 3.13
N LYS A 62 28.45 -31.33 3.98
CA LYS A 62 28.99 -32.63 3.56
C LYS A 62 27.89 -33.53 2.98
N LYS A 63 26.74 -33.65 3.64
CA LYS A 63 25.60 -34.45 3.14
C LYS A 63 25.07 -33.93 1.80
N LEU A 64 25.10 -32.62 1.59
CA LEU A 64 24.61 -31.96 0.38
C LEU A 64 25.69 -31.81 -0.71
N ASN A 65 26.93 -32.27 -0.48
CA ASN A 65 28.08 -32.06 -1.37
C ASN A 65 28.26 -30.59 -1.79
N ILE A 66 28.07 -29.66 -0.85
CA ILE A 66 28.24 -28.22 -1.08
C ILE A 66 29.66 -27.83 -0.69
N ASP A 67 30.51 -27.56 -1.68
CA ASP A 67 31.76 -26.84 -1.44
C ASP A 67 31.47 -25.33 -1.37
N LEU A 68 31.84 -24.71 -0.24
CA LEU A 68 31.46 -23.33 0.04
C LEU A 68 32.48 -22.35 -0.57
N VAL A 69 32.09 -21.74 -1.70
CA VAL A 69 32.85 -20.76 -2.48
C VAL A 69 32.53 -19.32 -2.06
N ILE A 70 31.31 -19.05 -1.58
CA ILE A 70 30.94 -17.69 -1.16
C ILE A 70 31.71 -17.24 0.09
N PRO A 71 32.12 -15.96 0.21
CA PRO A 71 32.87 -15.45 1.37
C PRO A 71 32.10 -15.41 2.69
N GLY A 72 30.76 -15.52 2.63
CA GLY A 72 29.86 -15.37 3.77
C GLY A 72 28.52 -14.78 3.33
N PHE A 73 27.79 -14.20 4.26
CA PHE A 73 26.56 -13.43 4.01
C PHE A 73 26.66 -12.04 4.61
N LEU A 74 26.12 -11.03 3.92
CA LEU A 74 25.75 -9.76 4.54
C LEU A 74 24.25 -9.78 4.82
N PHE A 75 23.87 -10.06 6.05
CA PHE A 75 22.47 -9.92 6.46
C PHE A 75 22.15 -8.46 6.75
N ILE A 76 20.97 -8.04 6.31
CA ILE A 76 20.41 -6.73 6.64
C ILE A 76 19.16 -6.97 7.47
N ASP A 77 19.22 -6.49 8.71
CA ASP A 77 18.06 -6.37 9.58
C ASP A 77 17.42 -5.02 9.33
N THR A 78 16.16 -4.99 8.97
CA THR A 78 15.44 -3.76 8.69
C THR A 78 14.22 -3.68 9.61
N PRO A 79 14.02 -2.57 10.34
CA PRO A 79 12.86 -2.42 11.22
C PRO A 79 11.56 -2.37 10.41
N GLY A 80 10.56 -3.12 10.87
CA GLY A 80 9.23 -3.13 10.27
C GLY A 80 9.21 -3.58 8.80
N HIS A 81 8.17 -3.15 8.09
CA HIS A 81 7.97 -3.44 6.66
C HIS A 81 8.58 -2.36 5.76
N ALA A 82 8.56 -1.09 6.21
CA ALA A 82 9.02 0.09 5.47
C ALA A 82 10.50 0.08 5.11
N ALA A 83 11.37 -0.54 5.90
CA ALA A 83 12.80 -0.52 5.61
C ALA A 83 13.21 -1.58 4.56
N PHE A 84 12.33 -2.55 4.23
CA PHE A 84 12.54 -3.49 3.13
C PHE A 84 12.47 -2.81 1.75
N THR A 85 11.60 -1.81 1.59
CA THR A 85 11.47 -1.07 0.33
C THR A 85 12.74 -0.26 0.00
N ASN A 86 13.55 0.08 1.00
CA ASN A 86 14.78 0.85 0.85
C ASN A 86 15.99 0.05 0.34
N LEU A 87 15.89 -1.28 0.29
CA LEU A 87 16.96 -2.15 -0.17
C LEU A 87 16.95 -2.26 -1.70
N ARG A 88 17.57 -1.28 -2.39
CA ARG A 88 17.65 -1.27 -3.86
C ARG A 88 19.05 -1.05 -4.44
N LYS A 89 19.22 -1.55 -5.67
CA LYS A 89 20.36 -1.25 -6.56
C LYS A 89 19.87 -0.96 -7.98
N ARG A 90 20.80 -0.68 -8.88
CA ARG A 90 20.48 -0.39 -10.29
C ARG A 90 19.73 -1.56 -10.94
N GLY A 91 18.50 -1.30 -11.42
CA GLY A 91 17.68 -2.30 -12.12
C GLY A 91 17.08 -3.44 -11.27
N GLY A 92 17.08 -3.36 -9.93
CA GLY A 92 16.47 -4.39 -9.07
C GLY A 92 16.67 -4.15 -7.56
N SER A 93 16.33 -5.13 -6.73
CA SER A 93 16.60 -5.06 -5.28
C SER A 93 18.09 -5.14 -4.97
N LEU A 94 18.52 -4.46 -3.90
CA LEU A 94 19.86 -4.57 -3.33
C LEU A 94 20.14 -5.98 -2.86
N ALA A 95 19.12 -6.62 -2.28
CA ALA A 95 19.20 -7.97 -1.78
C ALA A 95 19.34 -8.96 -2.95
N ASP A 96 20.30 -9.87 -2.82
CA ASP A 96 20.47 -10.97 -3.75
C ASP A 96 19.54 -12.14 -3.40
N LEU A 97 19.23 -12.30 -2.11
CA LEU A 97 18.29 -13.28 -1.54
C LEU A 97 17.48 -12.66 -0.40
N ALA A 98 16.33 -13.27 -0.08
CA ALA A 98 15.59 -12.95 1.13
C ALA A 98 15.19 -14.19 1.95
N ILE A 99 15.04 -13.98 3.26
CA ILE A 99 14.35 -14.92 4.16
C ILE A 99 13.01 -14.29 4.51
N LEU A 100 11.92 -14.94 4.11
CA LEU A 100 10.58 -14.59 4.55
C LEU A 100 10.24 -15.38 5.82
N VAL A 101 10.15 -14.68 6.94
CA VAL A 101 9.85 -15.27 8.24
C VAL A 101 8.33 -15.26 8.44
N ILE A 102 7.78 -16.45 8.68
CA ILE A 102 6.37 -16.67 8.98
C ILE A 102 6.29 -17.44 10.28
N ASP A 103 5.56 -16.93 11.26
CA ASP A 103 5.20 -17.71 12.43
C ASP A 103 4.21 -18.81 12.02
N ILE A 104 4.60 -20.07 12.24
CA ILE A 104 3.77 -21.22 11.86
C ILE A 104 2.39 -21.22 12.53
N ASN A 105 2.26 -20.60 13.70
CA ASN A 105 1.01 -20.58 14.47
C ASN A 105 0.05 -19.50 14.01
N GLU A 106 0.59 -18.40 13.46
CA GLU A 106 -0.19 -17.25 13.02
C GLU A 106 -0.49 -17.25 11.52
N GLY A 107 0.35 -17.93 10.74
CA GLY A 107 0.27 -17.97 9.28
C GLY A 107 0.63 -16.64 8.62
N ILE A 108 0.15 -16.45 7.39
CA ILE A 108 0.43 -15.24 6.60
C ILE A 108 -0.45 -14.08 7.07
N LYS A 109 0.17 -12.97 7.45
CA LYS A 109 -0.47 -11.71 7.85
C LYS A 109 -0.38 -10.66 6.74
N PRO A 110 -1.14 -9.53 6.79
CA PRO A 110 -1.13 -8.52 5.74
C PRO A 110 0.25 -7.99 5.36
N GLN A 111 1.13 -7.74 6.35
CA GLN A 111 2.51 -7.31 6.07
C GLN A 111 3.33 -8.39 5.35
N THR A 112 3.13 -9.67 5.68
CA THR A 112 3.77 -10.80 4.99
C THR A 112 3.36 -10.83 3.52
N SER A 113 2.06 -10.67 3.23
CA SER A 113 1.54 -10.57 1.85
C SER A 113 2.15 -9.40 1.09
N GLU A 114 2.31 -8.25 1.74
CA GLU A 114 2.96 -7.08 1.16
C GLU A 114 4.43 -7.31 0.81
N VAL A 115 5.20 -7.90 1.74
CA VAL A 115 6.59 -8.30 1.48
C VAL A 115 6.68 -9.25 0.28
N ILE A 116 5.80 -10.27 0.20
CA ILE A 116 5.78 -11.22 -0.91
C ILE A 116 5.58 -10.50 -2.24
N GLN A 117 4.68 -9.52 -2.31
CA GLN A 117 4.46 -8.77 -3.53
C GLN A 117 5.65 -7.90 -3.91
N ILE A 118 6.33 -7.28 -2.95
CA ILE A 118 7.53 -6.48 -3.23
C ILE A 118 8.69 -7.37 -3.66
N LEU A 119 8.88 -8.54 -3.05
CA LEU A 119 9.86 -9.55 -3.49
C LEU A 119 9.58 -9.98 -4.94
N LYS A 120 8.31 -10.21 -5.28
CA LYS A 120 7.87 -10.58 -6.63
C LYS A 120 8.08 -9.46 -7.65
N ALA A 121 7.73 -8.22 -7.30
CA ALA A 121 7.93 -7.06 -8.15
C ALA A 121 9.42 -6.84 -8.46
N ASN A 122 10.30 -7.08 -7.48
CA ASN A 122 11.75 -6.94 -7.62
C ASN A 122 12.47 -8.21 -8.07
N LYS A 123 11.74 -9.31 -8.32
CA LYS A 123 12.29 -10.62 -8.73
C LYS A 123 13.42 -11.11 -7.81
N VAL A 124 13.25 -10.90 -6.50
CA VAL A 124 14.21 -11.36 -5.49
C VAL A 124 13.88 -12.81 -5.14
N PRO A 125 14.81 -13.75 -5.34
CA PRO A 125 14.62 -15.12 -4.88
C PRO A 125 14.60 -15.15 -3.35
N PHE A 126 13.71 -15.95 -2.78
CA PHE A 126 13.57 -16.05 -1.33
C PHE A 126 13.22 -17.46 -0.90
N ILE A 127 13.48 -17.74 0.38
CA ILE A 127 13.02 -18.95 1.08
C ILE A 127 12.15 -18.54 2.25
N VAL A 128 11.34 -19.47 2.76
CA VAL A 128 10.47 -19.21 3.91
C VAL A 128 11.02 -19.90 5.15
N ALA A 129 11.28 -19.13 6.20
CA ALA A 129 11.51 -19.65 7.54
C ALA A 129 10.17 -19.76 8.27
N LEU A 130 9.68 -20.99 8.45
CA LEU A 130 8.50 -21.30 9.26
C LEU A 130 8.92 -21.34 10.73
N ASN A 131 8.95 -20.16 11.34
CA ASN A 131 9.50 -19.95 12.68
C ASN A 131 8.50 -20.34 13.78
N LYS A 132 9.02 -20.48 15.00
CA LYS A 132 8.28 -20.81 16.23
C LYS A 132 7.60 -22.18 16.23
N ILE A 133 8.25 -23.18 15.64
CA ILE A 133 7.79 -24.58 15.73
C ILE A 133 7.73 -25.08 17.17
N ASP A 134 8.55 -24.50 18.07
CA ASP A 134 8.53 -24.78 19.50
C ASP A 134 7.24 -24.36 20.21
N ASN A 135 6.44 -23.50 19.57
CA ASN A 135 5.14 -23.06 20.08
C ASN A 135 3.97 -23.87 19.49
N VAL A 136 4.23 -24.88 18.64
CA VAL A 136 3.18 -25.84 18.26
C VAL A 136 2.74 -26.59 19.51
N SER A 137 1.43 -26.78 19.68
CA SER A 137 0.86 -27.36 20.90
C SER A 137 1.53 -28.68 21.23
N SER A 138 2.04 -28.80 22.46
CA SER A 138 2.73 -29.99 22.97
C SER A 138 4.05 -30.35 22.28
N TRP A 139 4.68 -29.43 21.55
CA TRP A 139 6.00 -29.64 20.95
C TRP A 139 7.06 -29.99 22.00
N LYS A 140 7.79 -31.08 21.78
CA LYS A 140 8.88 -31.51 22.66
C LYS A 140 10.21 -31.14 22.04
N LYS A 141 10.90 -30.18 22.66
CA LYS A 141 12.28 -29.83 22.29
C LYS A 141 13.19 -31.07 22.40
N PRO A 142 13.98 -31.40 21.36
CA PRO A 142 14.93 -32.50 21.43
C PRO A 142 16.05 -32.19 22.45
N LYS A 143 16.53 -33.22 23.14
CA LYS A 143 17.64 -33.10 24.11
C LYS A 143 18.97 -32.81 23.44
N GLU A 144 19.14 -33.32 22.21
CA GLU A 144 20.33 -33.17 21.39
C GLU A 144 20.02 -32.31 20.17
N LYS A 145 21.06 -31.74 19.57
CA LYS A 145 20.94 -30.97 18.34
C LYS A 145 20.83 -31.91 17.14
N ILE A 146 19.59 -32.17 16.72
CA ILE A 146 19.25 -33.03 15.58
C ILE A 146 18.63 -32.21 14.44
N PRO A 147 18.68 -32.70 13.19
CA PRO A 147 18.01 -32.07 12.07
C PRO A 147 16.50 -31.90 12.32
N VAL A 148 15.91 -30.81 11.82
CA VAL A 148 14.51 -30.48 12.11
C VAL A 148 13.53 -31.53 11.59
N LYS A 149 13.86 -32.20 10.48
CA LYS A 149 13.06 -33.32 9.96
C LYS A 149 13.01 -34.47 10.98
N GLU A 150 14.15 -34.85 11.54
CA GLU A 150 14.23 -35.89 12.58
C GLU A 150 13.55 -35.44 13.88
N SER A 151 13.60 -34.14 14.21
CA SER A 151 12.89 -33.59 15.37
C SER A 151 11.37 -33.74 15.21
N LEU A 152 10.84 -33.44 14.02
CA LEU A 152 9.42 -33.60 13.68
C LEU A 152 8.99 -35.08 13.71
N GLU A 153 9.79 -35.97 13.16
CA GLU A 153 9.51 -37.42 13.14
C GLU A 153 9.42 -38.04 14.55
N LYS A 154 10.17 -37.49 15.52
CA LYS A 154 10.16 -37.92 16.93
C LYS A 154 9.02 -37.34 17.77
N GLN A 155 8.23 -36.41 17.23
CA GLN A 155 7.05 -35.88 17.94
C GLN A 155 5.93 -36.93 18.02
N SER A 156 4.95 -36.72 18.89
CA SER A 156 3.74 -37.56 18.91
C SER A 156 2.87 -37.29 17.67
N GLU A 157 2.05 -38.27 17.29
CA GLU A 157 1.14 -38.13 16.13
C GLU A 157 0.23 -36.91 16.25
N LEU A 158 -0.27 -36.59 17.44
CA LEU A 158 -1.07 -35.37 17.68
C LEU A 158 -0.30 -34.08 17.32
N VAL A 159 0.98 -34.00 17.68
CA VAL A 159 1.82 -32.83 17.38
C VAL A 159 2.13 -32.75 15.89
N LYS A 160 2.41 -33.90 15.24
CA LYS A 160 2.63 -33.97 13.79
C LYS A 160 1.41 -33.49 13.02
N SER A 161 0.21 -33.99 13.36
CA SER A 161 -1.03 -33.57 12.71
C SER A 161 -1.32 -32.07 12.89
N GLU A 162 -1.05 -31.51 14.08
CA GLU A 162 -1.22 -30.07 14.31
C GLU A 162 -0.20 -29.23 13.52
N PHE A 163 1.05 -29.69 13.42
CA PHE A 163 2.07 -29.07 12.57
C PHE A 163 1.65 -29.11 11.09
N GLU A 164 1.22 -30.27 10.59
CA GLU A 164 0.79 -30.46 9.20
C GLU A 164 -0.42 -29.58 8.85
N ARG A 165 -1.42 -29.51 9.73
CA ARG A 165 -2.58 -28.64 9.56
C ARG A 165 -2.16 -27.18 9.33
N LYS A 166 -1.31 -26.65 10.23
CA LYS A 166 -0.77 -25.28 10.12
C LYS A 166 0.07 -25.08 8.85
N LEU A 167 0.88 -26.07 8.50
CA LEU A 167 1.67 -26.05 7.27
C LEU A 167 0.79 -25.96 6.02
N TYR A 168 -0.26 -26.77 5.94
CA TYR A 168 -1.18 -26.78 4.80
C TYR A 168 -1.98 -25.47 4.69
N ASP A 169 -2.37 -24.85 5.80
CA ASP A 169 -3.01 -23.53 5.81
C ASP A 169 -2.09 -22.46 5.17
N ILE A 170 -0.79 -22.51 5.49
CA ILE A 170 0.23 -21.61 4.91
C ILE A 170 0.45 -21.90 3.43
N ILE A 171 0.59 -23.18 3.04
CA ILE A 171 0.73 -23.59 1.63
C ILE A 171 -0.48 -23.15 0.81
N GLY A 172 -1.70 -23.33 1.33
CA GLY A 172 -2.93 -22.89 0.69
C GLY A 172 -2.94 -21.39 0.45
N THR A 173 -2.51 -20.60 1.45
CA THR A 173 -2.41 -19.14 1.31
C THR A 173 -1.33 -18.72 0.31
N LEU A 174 -0.17 -19.39 0.28
CA LEU A 174 0.88 -19.16 -0.71
C LEU A 174 0.43 -19.51 -2.13
N SER A 175 -0.40 -20.55 -2.28
CA SER A 175 -1.00 -20.94 -3.56
C SER A 175 -1.92 -19.84 -4.11
N LEU A 176 -2.74 -19.20 -3.26
CA LEU A 176 -3.54 -18.02 -3.65
C LEU A 176 -2.66 -16.85 -4.13
N LEU A 177 -1.45 -16.72 -3.60
CA LEU A 177 -0.43 -15.75 -4.04
C LEU A 177 0.37 -16.21 -5.26
N LYS A 178 0.01 -17.34 -5.86
CA LYS A 178 0.63 -17.98 -7.04
C LYS A 178 2.04 -18.50 -6.77
N PHE A 179 2.29 -19.04 -5.58
CA PHE A 179 3.50 -19.79 -5.26
C PHE A 179 3.17 -21.26 -5.04
N GLU A 180 3.92 -22.13 -5.71
CA GLU A 180 4.00 -23.55 -5.34
C GLU A 180 5.03 -23.65 -4.21
N ALA A 181 4.64 -24.16 -3.05
CA ALA A 181 5.49 -24.23 -1.87
C ALA A 181 5.42 -25.62 -1.24
N ASP A 182 6.55 -26.08 -0.71
CA ASP A 182 6.66 -27.35 0.00
C ASP A 182 7.81 -27.30 1.00
N LEU A 183 7.84 -28.23 1.93
CA LEU A 183 8.96 -28.42 2.84
C LEU A 183 10.24 -28.66 2.04
N PHE A 184 11.35 -28.05 2.47
CA PHE A 184 12.59 -28.07 1.69
C PHE A 184 13.11 -29.48 1.39
N TRP A 185 12.80 -30.47 2.23
CA TRP A 185 13.19 -31.87 2.03
C TRP A 185 12.30 -32.64 1.04
N ASN A 186 11.17 -32.08 0.61
CA ASN A 186 10.29 -32.66 -0.42
C ASN A 186 10.58 -32.10 -1.82
N ILE A 187 11.31 -30.98 -1.91
CA ILE A 187 11.53 -30.27 -3.17
C ILE A 187 12.61 -30.96 -4.01
N LYS A 188 12.27 -31.24 -5.27
CA LYS A 188 13.22 -31.73 -6.29
C LYS A 188 13.81 -30.60 -7.12
N ASP A 189 13.00 -29.59 -7.43
CA ASP A 189 13.37 -28.45 -8.26
C ASP A 189 13.11 -27.12 -7.55
N PHE A 190 14.17 -26.59 -6.95
CA PHE A 190 14.16 -25.31 -6.24
C PHE A 190 13.97 -24.08 -7.14
N THR A 191 13.89 -24.25 -8.47
CA THR A 191 13.55 -23.15 -9.40
C THR A 191 12.05 -22.96 -9.58
N LYS A 192 11.26 -23.98 -9.23
CA LYS A 192 9.79 -23.98 -9.38
C LYS A 192 9.06 -23.85 -8.06
N GLN A 193 9.60 -24.48 -7.01
CA GLN A 193 8.95 -24.53 -5.70
C GLN A 193 9.67 -23.65 -4.68
N LEU A 194 8.87 -22.92 -3.91
CA LEU A 194 9.30 -22.13 -2.77
C LEU A 194 9.58 -23.04 -1.57
N ALA A 195 10.82 -23.02 -1.08
CA ALA A 195 11.24 -23.84 0.04
C ALA A 195 10.73 -23.30 1.38
N LEU A 196 10.02 -24.16 2.12
CA LEU A 196 9.59 -23.94 3.50
C LEU A 196 10.56 -24.67 4.44
N ILE A 197 11.20 -23.92 5.34
CA ILE A 197 12.16 -24.43 6.33
C ILE A 197 11.56 -24.24 7.73
N PRO A 198 11.06 -25.32 8.36
CA PRO A 198 10.65 -25.28 9.76
C PRO A 198 11.83 -24.93 10.65
N CYS A 199 11.65 -23.96 11.53
CA CYS A 199 12.70 -23.55 12.45
C CYS A 199 12.16 -22.98 13.76
N SER A 200 13.03 -22.92 14.76
CA SER A 200 12.83 -22.14 15.97
C SER A 200 14.08 -21.33 16.26
N ALA A 201 13.97 -20.01 16.15
CA ALA A 201 15.04 -19.11 16.58
C ALA A 201 15.34 -19.23 18.09
N LYS A 202 14.38 -19.73 18.89
CA LYS A 202 14.50 -19.89 20.34
C LYS A 202 15.23 -21.18 20.72
N THR A 203 14.85 -22.31 20.11
CA THR A 203 15.47 -23.60 20.44
C THR A 203 16.70 -23.90 19.59
N GLY A 204 16.82 -23.25 18.44
CA GLY A 204 17.86 -23.46 17.44
C GLY A 204 17.56 -24.56 16.42
N GLU A 205 16.41 -25.23 16.52
CA GLU A 205 15.99 -26.24 15.56
C GLU A 205 15.82 -25.63 14.16
N GLY A 206 16.34 -26.29 13.10
CA GLY A 206 16.18 -25.88 11.71
C GLY A 206 17.05 -24.69 11.25
N MET A 207 17.81 -24.07 12.17
CA MET A 207 18.58 -22.85 11.86
C MET A 207 19.81 -23.13 10.99
N GLU A 208 20.45 -24.29 11.15
CA GLU A 208 21.55 -24.72 10.29
C GLU A 208 21.06 -25.09 8.89
N GLU A 209 19.91 -25.75 8.77
CA GLU A 209 19.28 -26.04 7.49
C GLU A 209 18.90 -24.75 6.76
N LEU A 210 18.40 -23.73 7.47
CA LEU A 210 18.10 -22.42 6.90
C LEU A 210 19.36 -21.78 6.27
N ILE A 211 20.49 -21.78 6.97
CA ILE A 211 21.77 -21.24 6.45
C ILE A 211 22.28 -22.09 5.28
N ALA A 212 22.27 -23.42 5.41
CA ALA A 212 22.76 -24.33 4.40
C ALA A 212 21.95 -24.19 3.09
N MET A 213 20.63 -24.05 3.19
CA MET A 213 19.74 -23.81 2.05
C MET A 213 20.06 -22.48 1.36
N LEU A 214 20.26 -21.39 2.12
CA LEU A 214 20.68 -20.10 1.55
C LEU A 214 22.02 -20.21 0.82
N ALA A 215 22.99 -20.92 1.40
CA ALA A 215 24.31 -21.09 0.81
C ALA A 215 24.23 -21.88 -0.51
N GLY A 216 23.47 -22.98 -0.52
CA GLY A 216 23.23 -23.79 -1.72
C GLY A 216 22.58 -22.98 -2.84
N LEU A 217 21.53 -22.22 -2.53
CA LEU A 217 20.82 -21.39 -3.51
C LEU A 217 21.68 -20.24 -4.03
N ALA A 218 22.43 -19.55 -3.16
CA ALA A 218 23.31 -18.47 -3.55
C ALA A 218 24.39 -18.95 -4.54
N GLN A 219 25.02 -20.08 -4.24
CA GLN A 219 26.07 -20.61 -5.11
C GLN A 219 25.52 -21.12 -6.43
N LYS A 220 24.43 -21.88 -6.38
CA LYS A 220 23.87 -22.50 -7.59
C LYS A 220 23.32 -21.48 -8.59
N PHE A 221 22.71 -20.39 -8.10
CA PHE A 221 21.94 -19.49 -8.96
C PHE A 221 22.47 -18.06 -9.05
N LEU A 222 23.33 -17.62 -8.13
CA LEU A 222 23.71 -16.21 -8.02
C LEU A 222 25.20 -15.95 -8.22
N GLN A 223 26.05 -16.96 -8.35
CA GLN A 223 27.51 -16.77 -8.46
C GLN A 223 27.92 -15.73 -9.51
N GLY A 224 27.33 -15.76 -10.71
CA GLY A 224 27.61 -14.76 -11.76
C GLY A 224 27.14 -13.33 -11.42
N LYS A 225 26.09 -13.18 -10.59
CA LYS A 225 25.61 -11.87 -10.11
C LYS A 225 26.43 -11.31 -8.94
N LEU A 226 27.32 -12.12 -8.36
CA LEU A 226 28.17 -11.75 -7.23
C LEU A 226 29.58 -11.35 -7.68
N GLU A 227 29.89 -11.37 -8.96
CA GLU A 227 31.17 -10.88 -9.49
C GLU A 227 31.32 -9.37 -9.26
N LEU A 228 32.49 -8.96 -8.78
CA LEU A 228 32.83 -7.56 -8.59
C LEU A 228 33.32 -6.91 -9.89
N SER A 229 32.89 -5.67 -10.11
CA SER A 229 33.42 -4.78 -11.15
C SER A 229 34.36 -3.72 -10.58
N ASP A 230 35.02 -2.97 -11.47
CA ASP A 230 35.90 -1.87 -11.07
C ASP A 230 35.12 -0.62 -10.62
N GLU A 231 33.85 -0.51 -11.00
CA GLU A 231 33.00 0.62 -10.63
C GLU A 231 32.39 0.39 -9.25
N CYS A 232 32.73 1.26 -8.29
CA CYS A 232 32.12 1.20 -6.98
C CYS A 232 30.71 1.79 -7.00
N LYS A 233 29.74 0.97 -6.59
CA LYS A 233 28.32 1.31 -6.52
C LYS A 233 27.76 0.95 -5.16
N GLY A 234 26.91 1.84 -4.65
CA GLY A 234 26.21 1.62 -3.39
C GLY A 234 24.85 2.27 -3.35
N THR A 235 24.19 2.10 -2.22
CA THR A 235 22.93 2.76 -1.91
C THR A 235 22.96 3.30 -0.49
N ILE A 236 22.33 4.45 -0.30
CA ILE A 236 22.08 5.02 1.01
C ILE A 236 20.88 4.31 1.61
N LEU A 237 20.98 3.95 2.89
CA LEU A 237 19.92 3.29 3.63
C LEU A 237 19.28 4.22 4.64
N GLU A 238 20.08 4.96 5.40
CA GLU A 238 19.59 5.84 6.45
C GLU A 238 20.50 7.07 6.62
N VAL A 239 19.90 8.18 7.03
CA VAL A 239 20.62 9.42 7.37
C VAL A 239 20.33 9.75 8.82
N ARG A 240 21.34 9.66 9.69
CA ARG A 240 21.22 9.88 11.12
C ARG A 240 21.87 11.19 11.53
N LYS A 241 21.12 12.04 12.23
CA LYS A 241 21.62 13.26 12.84
C LYS A 241 21.75 13.05 14.34
N ASP A 242 22.97 13.02 14.85
CA ASP A 242 23.25 12.96 16.28
C ASP A 242 23.89 14.28 16.71
N SER A 243 23.14 15.10 17.44
CA SER A 243 23.48 16.34 18.19
C SER A 243 24.39 17.39 17.51
N LYS A 244 25.48 16.99 16.82
CA LYS A 244 26.35 17.81 15.94
C LYS A 244 26.92 17.08 14.70
N MET A 245 26.80 15.75 14.59
CA MET A 245 27.39 14.94 13.52
C MET A 245 26.30 14.22 12.73
N THR A 246 26.39 14.26 11.40
CA THR A 246 25.50 13.51 10.52
C THR A 246 26.22 12.28 9.98
N TYR A 247 25.70 11.11 10.31
CA TYR A 247 26.16 9.82 9.81
C TYR A 247 25.22 9.29 8.74
N ILE A 248 25.77 8.77 7.67
CA ILE A 248 25.01 8.15 6.59
C ILE A 248 25.32 6.65 6.60
N GLU A 249 24.30 5.83 6.79
CA GLU A 249 24.43 4.39 6.68
C GLU A 249 24.14 3.95 5.24
N ALA A 250 25.03 3.12 4.72
CA ALA A 250 25.04 2.75 3.31
C ALA A 250 25.49 1.31 3.12
N ILE A 251 25.17 0.74 1.97
CA ILE A 251 25.76 -0.51 1.50
C ILE A 251 26.45 -0.27 0.17
N ILE A 252 27.68 -0.75 0.05
CA ILE A 252 28.30 -0.97 -1.26
C ILE A 252 28.00 -2.38 -1.73
N TYR A 253 27.52 -2.52 -2.96
CA TYR A 253 27.15 -3.81 -3.56
C TYR A 253 27.98 -4.16 -4.78
N ASP A 254 28.87 -3.25 -5.22
CA ASP A 254 29.82 -3.49 -6.28
C ASP A 254 31.08 -2.62 -6.08
N GLY A 255 32.22 -3.10 -6.57
CA GLY A 255 33.52 -2.43 -6.50
C GLY A 255 34.04 -2.14 -5.09
N LYS A 256 34.85 -1.08 -4.99
CA LYS A 256 35.62 -0.70 -3.80
C LYS A 256 35.51 0.79 -3.50
N LEU A 257 35.30 1.12 -2.24
CA LEU A 257 35.22 2.49 -1.74
C LEU A 257 36.44 2.81 -0.88
N LYS A 258 37.04 3.98 -1.08
CA LYS A 258 38.18 4.48 -0.31
C LYS A 258 37.83 5.76 0.43
N LEU A 259 38.56 6.01 1.52
CA LEU A 259 38.54 7.31 2.19
C LEU A 259 38.95 8.41 1.20
N ASN A 260 38.29 9.57 1.25
CA ASN A 260 38.45 10.70 0.32
C ASN A 260 37.92 10.51 -1.10
N ASP A 261 37.24 9.41 -1.42
CA ASP A 261 36.57 9.27 -2.70
C ASP A 261 35.44 10.30 -2.88
N ASN A 262 35.27 10.75 -4.13
CA ASN A 262 34.14 11.57 -4.54
C ASN A 262 32.97 10.67 -4.94
N LEU A 263 31.78 11.00 -4.42
CA LEU A 263 30.53 10.30 -4.68
C LEU A 263 29.61 11.19 -5.49
N ILE A 264 28.95 10.59 -6.47
CA ILE A 264 27.78 11.16 -7.13
C ILE A 264 26.57 10.37 -6.63
N VAL A 265 25.73 11.03 -5.85
CA VAL A 265 24.52 10.47 -5.24
C VAL A 265 23.32 10.88 -6.07
N ALA A 266 22.44 9.95 -6.41
CA ALA A 266 21.20 10.28 -7.11
C ALA A 266 20.27 11.13 -6.22
N SER A 267 19.43 11.93 -6.88
CA SER A 267 18.38 12.72 -6.24
C SER A 267 17.17 12.76 -7.17
N LEU A 268 16.01 13.21 -6.65
CA LEU A 268 14.79 13.40 -7.46
C LEU A 268 14.95 14.52 -8.49
N GLU A 269 15.74 15.53 -8.18
CA GLU A 269 16.01 16.66 -9.07
C GLU A 269 17.38 16.51 -9.74
N ASN A 270 18.43 17.03 -9.11
CA ASN A 270 19.80 17.01 -9.60
C ASN A 270 20.68 16.14 -8.70
N PRO A 271 21.48 15.21 -9.28
CA PRO A 271 22.41 14.42 -8.50
C PRO A 271 23.37 15.28 -7.67
N ILE A 272 23.68 14.79 -6.47
CA ILE A 272 24.47 15.51 -5.47
C ILE A 272 25.92 15.02 -5.55
N GLU A 273 26.85 15.95 -5.74
CA GLU A 273 28.28 15.68 -5.57
C GLU A 273 28.68 15.84 -4.11
N THR A 274 29.40 14.85 -3.59
CA THR A 274 29.88 14.86 -2.21
C THR A 274 31.17 14.04 -2.08
N LYS A 275 31.84 14.13 -0.93
CA LYS A 275 33.12 13.46 -0.68
C LYS A 275 33.10 12.71 0.65
N VAL A 276 33.72 11.53 0.70
CA VAL A 276 33.85 10.73 1.92
C VAL A 276 34.91 11.32 2.84
N ARG A 277 34.48 11.87 3.99
CA ARG A 277 35.35 12.43 5.04
C ARG A 277 35.77 11.40 6.08
N ALA A 278 34.87 10.48 6.41
CA ALA A 278 35.14 9.35 7.29
C ALA A 278 34.45 8.10 6.76
N LEU A 279 35.12 6.96 6.87
CA LEU A 279 34.68 5.66 6.35
C LEU A 279 34.80 4.63 7.46
N PHE A 280 33.68 4.03 7.84
CA PHE A 280 33.62 2.97 8.84
C PHE A 280 32.94 1.73 8.26
N LYS A 281 33.52 0.55 8.51
CA LYS A 281 33.04 -0.75 8.04
C LYS A 281 32.36 -1.51 9.17
N ALA A 282 31.23 -2.15 8.87
CA ALA A 282 30.53 -3.03 9.81
C ALA A 282 31.38 -4.27 10.15
N LEU A 283 31.52 -4.55 11.45
CA LEU A 283 32.24 -5.71 11.96
C LEU A 283 31.40 -7.01 11.86
N PRO A 284 32.05 -8.18 11.80
CA PRO A 284 31.37 -9.47 11.86
C PRO A 284 30.44 -9.62 13.07
N LEU A 285 29.31 -10.30 12.86
CA LEU A 285 28.33 -10.63 13.90
C LEU A 285 27.75 -9.40 14.63
N CYS A 286 27.65 -8.26 13.93
CA CYS A 286 27.04 -7.02 14.45
C CYS A 286 27.78 -6.43 15.67
N LYS A 287 29.13 -6.56 15.72
CA LYS A 287 29.98 -6.04 16.81
C LYS A 287 30.27 -4.53 16.73
N GLY A 288 29.54 -3.79 15.89
CA GLY A 288 29.74 -2.35 15.68
C GLY A 288 30.46 -2.02 14.38
N PHE A 289 31.12 -0.86 14.34
CA PHE A 289 31.86 -0.36 13.17
C PHE A 289 33.32 -0.05 13.52
N GLU A 290 34.22 -0.27 12.57
CA GLU A 290 35.64 0.09 12.67
C GLU A 290 36.05 1.07 11.57
N SER A 291 37.02 1.94 11.84
CA SER A 291 37.55 2.86 10.84
C SER A 291 38.30 2.09 9.74
N ALA A 292 38.04 2.44 8.48
CA ALA A 292 38.62 1.78 7.32
C ALA A 292 39.17 2.79 6.31
N LYS A 293 40.29 2.46 5.67
CA LYS A 293 40.85 3.24 4.55
C LYS A 293 40.25 2.81 3.20
N GLU A 294 39.90 1.54 3.08
CA GLU A 294 39.31 0.93 1.89
C GLU A 294 38.32 -0.15 2.34
N VAL A 295 37.18 -0.25 1.65
CA VAL A 295 36.18 -1.31 1.85
C VAL A 295 35.73 -1.86 0.51
N GLU A 296 35.57 -3.16 0.43
CA GLU A 296 35.12 -3.89 -0.77
C GLU A 296 33.69 -4.38 -0.58
N ALA A 297 32.93 -4.47 -1.68
CA ALA A 297 31.57 -4.96 -1.65
C ALA A 297 31.51 -6.49 -1.38
N ALA A 298 30.44 -7.02 -0.79
CA ALA A 298 29.32 -6.31 -0.18
C ALA A 298 29.65 -5.98 1.27
N SER A 299 29.53 -4.71 1.66
CA SER A 299 29.78 -4.28 3.03
C SER A 299 28.76 -3.23 3.47
N GLY A 300 28.31 -3.36 4.71
CA GLY A 300 27.60 -2.29 5.42
C GLY A 300 28.59 -1.24 5.92
N LEU A 301 28.23 0.02 5.73
CA LEU A 301 29.09 1.18 5.95
C LEU A 301 28.38 2.20 6.82
N GLN A 302 29.17 2.90 7.63
CA GLN A 302 28.81 4.18 8.19
C GLN A 302 29.77 5.23 7.63
N LEU A 303 29.22 6.30 7.04
CA LEU A 303 29.94 7.32 6.31
C LEU A 303 29.71 8.69 6.94
N GLN A 304 30.73 9.54 6.89
CA GLN A 304 30.55 11.00 6.98
C GLN A 304 30.89 11.61 5.63
N LEU A 305 29.97 12.38 5.08
CA LEU A 305 30.12 13.03 3.79
C LEU A 305 30.34 14.54 3.94
N THR A 306 30.81 15.23 2.91
CA THR A 306 30.92 16.70 2.94
C THR A 306 29.56 17.38 2.80
N ASN A 307 28.73 16.89 1.88
CA ASN A 307 27.31 17.25 1.76
C ASN A 307 26.47 16.09 2.30
N HIS A 308 25.59 16.41 3.26
CA HIS A 308 24.72 15.46 3.96
C HIS A 308 23.26 15.48 3.50
N ASP A 309 22.90 16.36 2.55
CA ASP A 309 21.52 16.54 2.06
C ASP A 309 21.10 15.43 1.07
N VAL A 310 21.43 14.19 1.43
CA VAL A 310 21.13 12.98 0.68
C VAL A 310 19.89 12.30 1.25
N LEU A 311 19.20 11.51 0.42
CA LEU A 311 17.96 10.85 0.82
C LEU A 311 18.14 9.33 0.94
N PRO A 312 17.43 8.67 1.89
CA PRO A 312 17.33 7.22 1.97
C PRO A 312 16.85 6.56 0.67
N GLY A 313 17.46 5.42 0.34
CA GLY A 313 17.16 4.63 -0.86
C GLY A 313 17.77 5.17 -2.16
N MET A 314 18.59 6.22 -2.10
CA MET A 314 19.28 6.78 -3.26
C MET A 314 20.56 6.01 -3.59
N PRO A 315 20.76 5.58 -4.85
CA PRO A 315 22.01 4.98 -5.29
C PRO A 315 23.12 6.04 -5.38
N PHE A 316 24.36 5.61 -5.17
CA PHE A 316 25.54 6.42 -5.42
C PHE A 316 26.60 5.64 -6.20
N VAL A 317 27.46 6.39 -6.90
CA VAL A 317 28.59 5.87 -7.66
C VAL A 317 29.84 6.66 -7.26
N VAL A 318 30.97 5.97 -7.09
CA VAL A 318 32.27 6.62 -6.90
C VAL A 318 32.77 7.16 -8.23
N CYS A 319 33.12 8.45 -8.29
CA CYS A 319 33.66 9.08 -9.48
C CYS A 319 34.75 10.10 -9.14
N ASN A 320 36.01 9.70 -9.30
CA ASN A 320 37.16 10.58 -9.10
C ASN A 320 37.64 11.26 -10.40
N ASN A 321 37.05 10.95 -11.56
CA ASN A 321 37.44 11.51 -12.84
C ASN A 321 36.43 12.60 -13.28
N GLU A 322 36.86 13.85 -13.27
CA GLU A 322 36.04 15.02 -13.64
C GLU A 322 35.36 14.86 -15.01
N ARG A 323 36.02 14.24 -16.00
CA ARG A 323 35.46 14.08 -17.35
C ARG A 323 34.25 13.16 -17.40
N LYS A 324 34.14 12.20 -16.47
CA LYS A 324 33.05 11.22 -16.42
C LYS A 324 31.88 11.65 -15.53
N LYS A 325 32.04 12.72 -14.74
CA LYS A 325 31.03 13.14 -13.76
C LYS A 325 29.70 13.47 -14.42
N GLU A 326 29.73 14.30 -15.47
CA GLU A 326 28.50 14.74 -16.15
C GLU A 326 27.76 13.59 -16.84
N GLU A 327 28.49 12.60 -17.36
CA GLU A 327 27.90 11.38 -17.91
C GLU A 327 27.17 10.57 -16.83
N ILE A 328 27.83 10.34 -15.69
CA ILE A 328 27.25 9.59 -14.57
C ILE A 328 26.03 10.31 -13.97
N LYS A 329 26.08 11.63 -13.83
CA LYS A 329 24.92 12.43 -13.38
C LYS A 329 23.71 12.23 -14.28
N LYS A 330 23.89 12.41 -15.60
CA LYS A 330 22.82 12.20 -16.58
C LYS A 330 22.27 10.78 -16.52
N GLN A 331 23.15 9.79 -16.35
CA GLN A 331 22.77 8.39 -16.22
C GLN A 331 21.92 8.11 -14.98
N LEU A 332 22.31 8.63 -13.81
CA LEU A 332 21.54 8.50 -12.57
C LEU A 332 20.19 9.20 -12.66
N GLN A 333 20.14 10.42 -13.20
CA GLN A 333 18.90 11.18 -13.36
C GLN A 333 17.92 10.50 -14.31
N LYS A 334 18.42 9.94 -15.42
CA LYS A 334 17.61 9.14 -16.36
C LYS A 334 17.07 7.86 -15.72
N GLU A 335 17.77 7.30 -14.74
CA GLU A 335 17.30 6.11 -14.03
C GLU A 335 16.15 6.43 -13.07
N ILE A 336 16.27 7.49 -12.27
CA ILE A 336 15.21 7.92 -11.35
C ILE A 336 13.94 8.29 -12.11
N SER A 337 14.06 9.09 -13.17
CA SER A 337 12.91 9.53 -13.98
C SER A 337 12.20 8.38 -14.71
N LYS A 338 12.91 7.32 -15.11
CA LYS A 338 12.28 6.12 -15.70
C LYS A 338 11.42 5.35 -14.70
N LYS A 339 11.79 5.34 -13.42
CA LYS A 339 11.07 4.62 -12.37
C LYS A 339 9.87 5.41 -11.87
N ILE A 340 10.01 6.72 -11.75
CA ILE A 340 8.94 7.63 -11.33
C ILE A 340 8.17 8.08 -12.56
N ARG A 341 7.34 7.19 -13.11
CA ARG A 341 6.39 7.55 -14.16
C ARG A 341 5.19 8.25 -13.53
N LEU A 342 4.96 9.49 -13.92
CA LEU A 342 3.80 10.29 -13.51
C LEU A 342 2.78 10.35 -14.65
N ASP A 343 1.53 10.48 -14.27
CA ASP A 343 0.37 10.57 -15.15
C ASP A 343 -0.10 12.03 -15.25
N LYS A 344 -0.92 12.36 -16.24
CA LYS A 344 -1.38 13.75 -16.46
C LYS A 344 -2.39 14.20 -15.41
N GLU A 345 -3.17 13.26 -14.91
CA GLU A 345 -4.14 13.43 -13.83
C GLU A 345 -3.90 12.31 -12.81
N GLY A 346 -4.34 12.52 -11.57
CA GLY A 346 -4.19 11.51 -10.54
C GLY A 346 -4.02 12.12 -9.15
N ILE A 347 -3.62 11.27 -8.21
CA ILE A 347 -3.42 11.64 -6.82
C ILE A 347 -1.97 12.07 -6.55
N VAL A 348 -1.76 12.73 -5.40
CA VAL A 348 -0.42 13.08 -4.92
C VAL A 348 0.02 12.03 -3.90
N ILE A 349 1.27 11.57 -4.00
CA ILE A 349 1.85 10.62 -3.05
C ILE A 349 3.13 11.15 -2.41
N LYS A 350 3.33 10.80 -1.14
CA LYS A 350 4.46 11.18 -0.30
C LYS A 350 4.98 9.99 0.49
N THR A 351 6.30 9.84 0.56
CA THR A 351 6.92 8.76 1.34
C THR A 351 8.21 9.22 2.03
N ASP A 352 8.66 8.47 3.02
CA ASP A 352 9.91 8.71 3.74
C ASP A 352 11.19 8.50 2.90
N SER A 353 11.06 7.73 1.83
CA SER A 353 12.19 7.22 1.06
C SER A 353 11.79 6.92 -0.38
N LEU A 354 12.77 6.84 -1.28
CA LEU A 354 12.50 6.42 -2.66
C LEU A 354 11.92 5.00 -2.67
N GLY A 355 12.33 4.16 -1.71
CA GLY A 355 11.96 2.76 -1.56
C GLY A 355 10.47 2.58 -1.56
N SER A 356 9.92 3.18 -0.51
CA SER A 356 8.50 3.24 -0.25
C SER A 356 7.73 3.92 -1.37
N LEU A 357 8.32 4.92 -2.03
CA LEU A 357 7.67 5.63 -3.16
C LEU A 357 7.37 4.66 -4.31
N GLU A 358 8.38 3.92 -4.78
CA GLU A 358 8.21 2.97 -5.88
C GLU A 358 7.25 1.84 -5.51
N ALA A 359 7.31 1.33 -4.28
CA ALA A 359 6.41 0.27 -3.81
C ALA A 359 4.94 0.75 -3.77
N LEU A 360 4.69 1.93 -3.19
CA LEU A 360 3.37 2.54 -3.15
C LEU A 360 2.86 2.81 -4.57
N MET A 361 3.70 3.36 -5.46
CA MET A 361 3.34 3.57 -6.87
C MET A 361 2.96 2.27 -7.57
N TYR A 362 3.73 1.21 -7.37
CA TYR A 362 3.46 -0.10 -7.97
C TYR A 362 2.10 -0.66 -7.53
N LEU A 363 1.82 -0.63 -6.23
CA LEU A 363 0.57 -1.14 -5.66
C LEU A 363 -0.65 -0.32 -6.11
N LEU A 364 -0.53 1.01 -6.12
CA LEU A 364 -1.57 1.91 -6.65
C LEU A 364 -1.84 1.64 -8.13
N ARG A 365 -0.79 1.45 -8.94
CA ARG A 365 -0.93 1.13 -10.37
C ARG A 365 -1.59 -0.23 -10.62
N GLN A 366 -1.33 -1.25 -9.79
CA GLN A 366 -2.06 -2.53 -9.88
C GLN A 366 -3.56 -2.37 -9.66
N LYS A 367 -3.96 -1.34 -8.90
CA LYS A 367 -5.35 -0.96 -8.64
C LYS A 367 -5.90 0.06 -9.65
N ASN A 368 -5.16 0.35 -10.73
CA ASN A 368 -5.49 1.37 -11.74
C ASN A 368 -5.68 2.80 -11.15
N ILE A 369 -4.92 3.14 -10.11
CA ILE A 369 -4.91 4.48 -9.53
C ILE A 369 -3.77 5.28 -10.18
N GLU A 370 -4.12 6.40 -10.81
CA GLU A 370 -3.18 7.30 -11.50
C GLU A 370 -2.52 8.28 -10.52
N ILE A 371 -1.28 8.68 -10.82
CA ILE A 371 -0.43 9.47 -9.91
C ILE A 371 0.14 10.67 -10.64
N ILE A 372 -0.27 11.89 -10.23
CA ILE A 372 0.18 13.13 -10.86
C ILE A 372 1.50 13.64 -10.27
N LYS A 373 1.74 13.40 -8.98
CA LYS A 373 2.91 13.89 -8.26
C LYS A 373 3.37 12.87 -7.23
N ALA A 374 4.67 12.61 -7.21
CA ALA A 374 5.31 11.69 -6.28
C ALA A 374 6.58 12.34 -5.75
N SER A 375 6.76 12.38 -4.43
CA SER A 375 7.96 12.96 -3.82
C SER A 375 8.28 12.35 -2.47
N ILE A 376 9.50 12.60 -1.98
CA ILE A 376 10.05 12.06 -0.74
C ILE A 376 10.07 13.18 0.31
N GLY A 377 9.87 12.80 1.58
CA GLY A 377 9.84 13.69 2.72
C GLY A 377 8.42 14.02 3.18
N ASN A 378 8.33 14.79 4.26
CA ASN A 378 7.07 15.19 4.87
C ASN A 378 6.17 15.97 3.90
N ILE A 379 4.88 16.00 4.21
CA ILE A 379 3.88 16.70 3.41
C ILE A 379 4.08 18.20 3.59
N THR A 380 4.15 18.95 2.49
CA THR A 380 4.34 20.41 2.49
C THR A 380 3.14 21.14 1.90
N LYS A 381 3.07 22.45 2.12
CA LYS A 381 2.05 23.34 1.51
C LYS A 381 1.99 23.21 -0.01
N GLN A 382 3.13 23.03 -0.68
CA GLN A 382 3.17 22.85 -2.15
C GLN A 382 2.44 21.59 -2.59
N ASP A 383 2.44 20.53 -1.76
CA ASP A 383 1.76 19.27 -2.06
C ASP A 383 0.25 19.40 -1.88
N ILE A 384 -0.17 20.12 -0.84
CA ILE A 384 -1.58 20.47 -0.61
C ILE A 384 -2.11 21.30 -1.78
N MET A 385 -1.37 22.31 -2.22
CA MET A 385 -1.76 23.12 -3.37
C MET A 385 -1.81 22.31 -4.67
N SER A 386 -0.92 21.34 -4.85
CA SER A 386 -0.94 20.43 -6.00
C SER A 386 -2.22 19.59 -5.98
N ALA A 387 -2.56 18.97 -4.84
CA ALA A 387 -3.78 18.17 -4.69
C ALA A 387 -5.06 19.01 -4.79
N TYR A 388 -5.07 20.23 -4.25
CA TYR A 388 -6.19 21.17 -4.37
C TYR A 388 -6.47 21.52 -5.84
N THR A 389 -5.41 21.71 -6.65
CA THR A 389 -5.58 22.02 -8.08
C THR A 389 -6.29 20.88 -8.82
N ASN A 390 -6.10 19.62 -8.39
CA ASN A 390 -6.79 18.46 -8.95
C ASN A 390 -8.31 18.51 -8.74
N GLN A 391 -8.78 19.18 -7.67
CA GLN A 391 -10.21 19.29 -7.35
C GLN A 391 -11.03 19.89 -8.49
N LYS A 392 -10.43 20.77 -9.30
CA LYS A 392 -11.06 21.41 -10.46
C LYS A 392 -11.38 20.43 -11.59
N PHE A 393 -10.56 19.39 -11.74
CA PHE A 393 -10.71 18.38 -12.79
C PHE A 393 -11.49 17.17 -12.28
N ASN A 394 -11.07 16.62 -11.14
CA ASN A 394 -11.69 15.48 -10.51
C ASN A 394 -11.63 15.60 -8.98
N GLN A 395 -12.77 15.77 -8.35
CA GLN A 395 -12.88 15.88 -6.90
C GLN A 395 -12.40 14.62 -6.15
N LEU A 396 -12.41 13.45 -6.79
CA LEU A 396 -11.89 12.20 -6.23
C LEU A 396 -10.35 12.15 -6.20
N ASN A 397 -9.69 13.05 -6.92
CA ASN A 397 -8.23 13.13 -7.00
C ASN A 397 -7.65 14.19 -6.06
N SER A 398 -8.50 14.91 -5.31
CA SER A 398 -8.10 15.88 -4.29
C SER A 398 -7.70 15.19 -2.98
N VAL A 399 -6.64 14.40 -3.05
CA VAL A 399 -6.12 13.60 -1.94
C VAL A 399 -4.60 13.48 -1.99
N ILE A 400 -4.00 13.42 -0.80
CA ILE A 400 -2.59 13.07 -0.61
C ILE A 400 -2.50 11.75 0.15
N LEU A 401 -1.78 10.79 -0.40
CA LEU A 401 -1.43 9.54 0.30
C LEU A 401 0.00 9.62 0.82
N GLY A 402 0.18 9.43 2.13
CA GLY A 402 1.48 9.52 2.80
C GLY A 402 1.89 8.22 3.49
N PHE A 403 3.01 7.62 3.09
CA PHE A 403 3.58 6.46 3.79
C PHE A 403 4.76 6.85 4.67
N ASN A 404 4.64 6.61 5.98
CA ASN A 404 5.66 6.93 6.99
C ASN A 404 6.11 8.41 6.95
N VAL A 405 5.16 9.32 6.73
CA VAL A 405 5.41 10.77 6.67
C VAL A 405 4.48 11.51 7.60
N SER A 406 4.95 12.65 8.10
CA SER A 406 4.17 13.56 8.93
C SER A 406 3.87 14.88 8.22
N LEU A 407 3.04 15.69 8.85
CA LEU A 407 2.70 17.06 8.49
C LEU A 407 2.68 17.90 9.77
N ASN A 408 2.92 19.22 9.68
CA ASN A 408 2.82 20.10 10.84
C ASN A 408 1.41 20.70 10.93
N GLU A 409 1.14 21.39 12.05
CA GLU A 409 -0.18 21.99 12.31
C GLU A 409 -0.63 22.98 11.24
N ASP A 410 0.31 23.72 10.64
CA ASP A 410 0.01 24.70 9.60
C ASP A 410 -0.48 24.01 8.31
N GLU A 411 0.18 22.93 7.90
CA GLU A 411 -0.26 22.11 6.77
C GLU A 411 -1.62 21.46 7.02
N GLU A 412 -1.89 21.02 8.26
CA GLU A 412 -3.17 20.42 8.62
C GLU A 412 -4.34 21.43 8.52
N LYS A 413 -4.14 22.64 9.05
CA LYS A 413 -5.09 23.76 8.94
C LYS A 413 -5.35 24.14 7.49
N GLU A 414 -4.29 24.21 6.67
CA GLU A 414 -4.41 24.56 5.25
C GLU A 414 -5.15 23.49 4.45
N SER A 415 -4.87 22.20 4.69
CA SER A 415 -5.58 21.09 4.04
C SER A 415 -7.08 21.12 4.35
N SER A 416 -7.44 21.41 5.60
CA SER A 416 -8.83 21.53 6.05
C SER A 416 -9.54 22.70 5.40
N LYS A 417 -8.87 23.87 5.33
CA LYS A 417 -9.40 25.06 4.65
C LYS A 417 -9.67 24.82 3.17
N LEU A 418 -8.80 24.08 2.49
CA LEU A 418 -8.88 23.78 1.06
C LEU A 418 -9.68 22.50 0.75
N ASN A 419 -10.23 21.82 1.76
CA ASN A 419 -10.95 20.54 1.63
C ASN A 419 -10.13 19.45 0.88
N VAL A 420 -8.81 19.41 1.09
CA VAL A 420 -7.93 18.36 0.55
C VAL A 420 -7.87 17.23 1.57
N LYS A 421 -8.17 15.99 1.15
CA LYS A 421 -8.06 14.84 2.04
C LYS A 421 -6.59 14.43 2.17
N ILE A 422 -6.14 14.19 3.39
CA ILE A 422 -4.84 13.58 3.65
C ILE A 422 -5.06 12.21 4.30
N ILE A 423 -4.39 11.18 3.79
CA ILE A 423 -4.42 9.81 4.33
C ILE A 423 -2.98 9.38 4.53
N THR A 424 -2.57 9.24 5.78
CA THR A 424 -1.22 8.77 6.13
C THR A 424 -1.26 7.46 6.91
N GLY A 425 -0.17 6.71 6.89
CA GLY A 425 -0.02 5.51 7.69
C GLY A 425 1.34 4.84 7.54
N GLU A 426 1.56 3.79 8.33
CA GLU A 426 2.78 2.98 8.34
C GLU A 426 2.62 1.65 7.57
N VAL A 427 1.42 1.38 7.05
CA VAL A 427 1.08 0.16 6.30
C VAL A 427 0.45 0.55 4.97
N VAL A 428 1.07 0.19 3.85
CA VAL A 428 0.65 0.65 2.51
C VAL A 428 -0.78 0.19 2.19
N TYR A 429 -1.10 -1.07 2.49
CA TYR A 429 -2.44 -1.60 2.23
C TYR A 429 -3.54 -0.82 2.95
N LYS A 430 -3.33 -0.47 4.22
CA LYS A 430 -4.31 0.30 4.99
C LYS A 430 -4.50 1.69 4.40
N ILE A 431 -3.44 2.32 3.89
CA ILE A 431 -3.54 3.61 3.19
C ILE A 431 -4.41 3.45 1.93
N ILE A 432 -4.18 2.40 1.13
CA ILE A 432 -4.94 2.14 -0.09
C ILE A 432 -6.40 1.80 0.23
N GLU A 433 -6.67 0.98 1.25
CA GLU A 433 -8.02 0.64 1.71
C GLU A 433 -8.79 1.88 2.18
N ASN A 434 -8.18 2.69 3.05
CA ASN A 434 -8.74 3.95 3.52
C ASN A 434 -9.02 4.91 2.35
N PHE A 435 -8.17 4.90 1.32
CA PHE A 435 -8.36 5.68 0.11
C PHE A 435 -9.54 5.18 -0.73
N GLU A 436 -9.64 3.88 -0.98
CA GLU A 436 -10.76 3.27 -1.70
C GLU A 436 -12.10 3.53 -0.98
N GLU A 437 -12.10 3.47 0.36
CA GLU A 437 -13.27 3.80 1.19
C GLU A 437 -13.66 5.27 1.04
N TRP A 438 -12.70 6.18 1.23
CA TRP A 438 -12.94 7.62 1.05
C TRP A 438 -13.42 7.97 -0.36
N GLN A 439 -12.85 7.36 -1.41
CA GLN A 439 -13.31 7.57 -2.79
C GLN A 439 -14.77 7.16 -2.97
N LYS A 440 -15.19 6.00 -2.42
CA LYS A 440 -16.59 5.54 -2.49
C LYS A 440 -17.53 6.51 -1.78
N GLU A 441 -17.16 6.99 -0.61
CA GLU A 441 -17.96 7.97 0.14
C GLU A 441 -18.07 9.32 -0.58
N LYS A 442 -16.94 9.84 -1.08
CA LYS A 442 -16.88 11.11 -1.80
C LYS A 442 -17.69 11.04 -3.09
N GLN A 443 -17.61 9.93 -3.84
CA GLN A 443 -18.40 9.69 -5.03
C GLN A 443 -19.91 9.71 -4.71
N ARG A 444 -20.34 8.99 -3.66
CA ARG A 444 -21.74 9.01 -3.20
C ARG A 444 -22.20 10.42 -2.84
N LYS A 445 -21.36 11.23 -2.20
CA LYS A 445 -21.69 12.62 -1.85
C LYS A 445 -21.89 13.49 -3.10
N ILE A 446 -20.97 13.41 -4.06
CA ILE A 446 -21.05 14.13 -5.34
C ILE A 446 -22.32 13.72 -6.10
N GLU A 447 -22.63 12.44 -6.14
CA GLU A 447 -23.84 11.94 -6.80
C GLU A 447 -25.11 12.44 -6.11
N ARG A 448 -25.16 12.45 -4.77
CA ARG A 448 -26.29 13.00 -4.00
C ARG A 448 -26.48 14.51 -4.24
N GLU A 449 -25.39 15.27 -4.27
CA GLU A 449 -25.45 16.71 -4.58
C GLU A 449 -26.01 16.94 -5.99
N LYS A 450 -25.52 16.19 -7.00
CA LYS A 450 -26.07 16.25 -8.37
C LYS A 450 -27.54 15.83 -8.45
N LEU A 451 -27.99 14.90 -7.61
CA LEU A 451 -29.40 14.51 -7.56
C LEU A 451 -30.29 15.56 -6.89
N SER A 452 -29.76 16.32 -5.92
CA SER A 452 -30.53 17.38 -5.23
C SER A 452 -30.94 18.52 -6.16
N GLU A 453 -30.18 18.74 -7.24
CA GLU A 453 -30.51 19.70 -8.30
C GLU A 453 -31.65 19.20 -9.22
N LEU A 454 -31.92 17.90 -9.26
CA LEU A 454 -32.95 17.31 -10.12
C LEU A 454 -34.33 17.31 -9.43
N THR A 455 -35.39 17.30 -10.23
CA THR A 455 -36.73 17.00 -9.69
C THR A 455 -36.81 15.50 -9.36
N LEU A 456 -36.91 15.17 -8.06
CA LEU A 456 -37.15 13.79 -7.62
C LEU A 456 -38.59 13.35 -7.94
N PRO A 457 -38.81 12.05 -8.24
CA PRO A 457 -40.14 11.55 -8.55
C PRO A 457 -41.04 11.52 -7.31
N PHE A 458 -42.21 12.14 -7.39
CA PHE A 458 -43.22 12.10 -6.33
C PHE A 458 -44.63 11.89 -6.90
N LYS A 459 -45.54 11.43 -6.03
CA LYS A 459 -46.94 11.13 -6.33
C LYS A 459 -47.84 11.71 -5.23
N ILE A 460 -48.81 12.53 -5.61
CA ILE A 460 -49.73 13.21 -4.68
C ILE A 460 -51.18 13.00 -5.10
N LYS A 461 -52.12 13.00 -4.15
CA LYS A 461 -53.56 12.89 -4.39
C LYS A 461 -54.29 14.11 -3.85
N LEU A 462 -55.15 14.73 -4.65
CA LEU A 462 -56.04 15.80 -4.18
C LEU A 462 -57.07 15.21 -3.21
N MET A 463 -57.13 15.72 -1.99
CA MET A 463 -58.07 15.23 -0.97
C MET A 463 -59.49 15.76 -1.22
N LYS A 464 -60.49 14.92 -0.96
CA LYS A 464 -61.91 15.25 -1.11
C LYS A 464 -62.30 16.36 -0.13
N ASN A 465 -63.09 17.34 -0.58
CA ASN A 465 -63.53 18.49 0.22
C ASN A 465 -62.39 19.39 0.74
N CYS A 466 -61.16 19.27 0.23
CA CYS A 466 -60.01 20.07 0.66
C CYS A 466 -59.63 21.16 -0.36
N ILE A 467 -60.62 21.78 -1.00
CA ILE A 467 -60.42 22.88 -1.96
C ILE A 467 -60.65 24.20 -1.23
N PHE A 468 -59.58 24.85 -0.81
CA PHE A 468 -59.64 26.12 -0.08
C PHE A 468 -59.82 27.33 -1.01
N ARG A 469 -59.25 27.24 -2.22
CA ARG A 469 -59.38 28.27 -3.26
C ARG A 469 -59.34 27.63 -4.64
N GLN A 470 -60.36 27.87 -5.45
CA GLN A 470 -60.49 27.22 -6.77
C GLN A 470 -59.50 27.74 -7.81
N SER A 471 -59.13 29.03 -7.79
CA SER A 471 -58.15 29.61 -8.74
C SER A 471 -57.50 30.91 -8.24
N LYS A 472 -56.43 31.32 -8.93
CA LYS A 472 -55.68 32.59 -8.78
C LYS A 472 -55.13 32.91 -7.37
N PRO A 473 -54.19 32.14 -6.80
CA PRO A 473 -53.77 30.79 -7.18
C PRO A 473 -54.74 29.75 -6.62
N ALA A 474 -54.80 28.56 -7.22
CA ALA A 474 -55.51 27.44 -6.60
C ALA A 474 -54.80 27.05 -5.29
N ILE A 475 -55.57 26.77 -4.23
CA ILE A 475 -55.05 26.30 -2.95
C ILE A 475 -55.86 25.07 -2.54
N CYS A 476 -55.18 23.93 -2.42
CA CYS A 476 -55.81 22.63 -2.18
C CYS A 476 -55.00 21.76 -1.24
N GLY A 477 -55.68 20.92 -0.46
CA GLY A 477 -55.06 19.90 0.37
C GLY A 477 -54.69 18.67 -0.46
N PHE A 478 -53.41 18.32 -0.47
CA PHE A 478 -52.89 17.10 -1.09
C PHE A 478 -52.33 16.16 -0.04
N GLN A 479 -52.55 14.86 -0.23
CA GLN A 479 -51.84 13.81 0.48
C GLN A 479 -50.64 13.36 -0.37
N VAL A 480 -49.45 13.29 0.23
CA VAL A 480 -48.26 12.77 -0.42
C VAL A 480 -48.28 11.24 -0.36
N LEU A 481 -48.56 10.59 -1.49
CA LEU A 481 -48.67 9.13 -1.56
C LEU A 481 -47.31 8.44 -1.59
N ALA A 482 -46.32 9.08 -2.23
CA ALA A 482 -44.95 8.59 -2.32
C ALA A 482 -43.97 9.69 -2.80
N GLY A 483 -42.69 9.54 -2.44
CA GLY A 483 -41.65 10.54 -2.70
C GLY A 483 -41.76 11.74 -1.77
N SER A 484 -41.11 12.84 -2.15
CA SER A 484 -41.18 14.11 -1.40
C SER A 484 -41.58 15.29 -2.27
N LEU A 485 -42.61 16.01 -1.82
CA LEU A 485 -43.12 17.21 -2.46
C LEU A 485 -42.31 18.44 -2.02
N GLN A 486 -41.90 19.27 -2.97
CA GLN A 486 -41.17 20.52 -2.70
C GLN A 486 -41.75 21.68 -3.51
N SER A 487 -41.53 22.91 -3.04
CA SER A 487 -41.88 24.11 -3.79
C SER A 487 -41.07 24.22 -5.10
N GLY A 488 -41.65 24.91 -6.09
CA GLY A 488 -41.01 25.13 -7.38
C GLY A 488 -41.02 23.93 -8.34
N LYS A 489 -41.51 22.75 -7.94
CA LYS A 489 -41.59 21.57 -8.81
C LYS A 489 -42.83 21.59 -9.72
N LYS A 490 -42.73 20.96 -10.88
CA LYS A 490 -43.80 20.86 -11.90
C LYS A 490 -44.66 19.62 -11.68
N LEU A 491 -45.94 19.73 -12.03
CA LEU A 491 -46.95 18.67 -11.89
C LEU A 491 -47.46 18.21 -13.25
N MET A 492 -47.75 16.92 -13.36
CA MET A 492 -48.48 16.33 -14.48
C MET A 492 -49.58 15.39 -13.98
N ASN A 493 -50.61 15.18 -14.80
CA ASN A 493 -51.67 14.21 -14.51
C ASN A 493 -51.33 12.81 -15.03
N ILE A 494 -52.26 11.86 -14.85
CA ILE A 494 -52.11 10.47 -15.30
C ILE A 494 -52.09 10.30 -16.84
N LYS A 495 -52.53 11.32 -17.58
CA LYS A 495 -52.46 11.35 -19.04
C LYS A 495 -51.09 11.83 -19.54
N GLY A 496 -50.29 12.47 -18.69
CA GLY A 496 -48.97 13.00 -19.02
C GLY A 496 -48.96 14.51 -19.30
N GLU A 497 -50.13 15.15 -19.25
CA GLU A 497 -50.35 16.58 -19.49
C GLU A 497 -49.77 17.42 -18.34
N GLU A 498 -49.09 18.53 -18.66
CA GLU A 498 -48.56 19.46 -17.66
C GLU A 498 -49.70 20.26 -17.01
N ILE A 499 -49.79 20.18 -15.69
CA ILE A 499 -50.86 20.83 -14.91
C ILE A 499 -50.43 22.21 -14.41
N GLY A 500 -49.24 22.32 -13.85
CA GLY A 500 -48.76 23.58 -13.29
C GLY A 500 -47.50 23.43 -12.44
N ARG A 501 -47.13 24.51 -11.75
CA ARG A 501 -45.95 24.58 -10.87
C ARG A 501 -46.37 24.89 -9.44
N ILE A 502 -45.80 24.16 -8.49
CA ILE A 502 -46.03 24.38 -7.07
C ILE A 502 -45.38 25.71 -6.66
N LYS A 503 -46.16 26.66 -6.17
CA LYS A 503 -45.63 27.94 -5.64
C LYS A 503 -45.21 27.79 -4.19
N ALA A 504 -46.04 27.18 -3.36
CA ALA A 504 -45.80 27.01 -1.93
C ALA A 504 -46.45 25.73 -1.42
N VAL A 505 -45.83 25.14 -0.39
CA VAL A 505 -46.35 23.99 0.36
C VAL A 505 -46.46 24.44 1.82
N GLN A 506 -47.61 24.19 2.44
CA GLN A 506 -47.88 24.57 3.82
C GLN A 506 -48.39 23.37 4.62
N SER A 507 -47.90 23.22 5.84
CA SER A 507 -48.37 22.27 6.85
C SER A 507 -48.70 23.06 8.11
N GLU A 508 -49.90 22.87 8.69
CA GLU A 508 -50.32 23.55 9.92
C GLU A 508 -50.09 25.08 9.89
N ASN A 509 -50.46 25.73 8.78
CA ASN A 509 -50.27 27.17 8.53
C ASN A 509 -48.81 27.67 8.49
N LYS A 510 -47.82 26.78 8.43
CA LYS A 510 -46.40 27.12 8.24
C LYS A 510 -45.92 26.67 6.87
N SER A 511 -45.16 27.52 6.19
CA SER A 511 -44.47 27.13 4.95
C SER A 511 -43.41 26.08 5.24
N VAL A 512 -43.40 25.00 4.47
CA VAL A 512 -42.44 23.91 4.57
C VAL A 512 -41.64 23.78 3.27
N GLU A 513 -40.35 23.51 3.38
CA GLU A 513 -39.50 23.29 2.19
C GLU A 513 -39.79 21.95 1.51
N LYS A 514 -40.15 20.93 2.31
CA LYS A 514 -40.35 19.55 1.88
C LYS A 514 -41.48 18.90 2.68
N ALA A 515 -42.35 18.15 2.00
CA ALA A 515 -43.35 17.28 2.61
C ALA A 515 -43.13 15.82 2.17
N GLU A 516 -43.12 14.89 3.12
CA GLU A 516 -42.78 13.48 2.88
C GLU A 516 -44.02 12.61 2.73
N LYS A 517 -43.82 11.33 2.38
CA LYS A 517 -44.90 10.34 2.24
C LYS A 517 -45.77 10.29 3.49
N GLY A 518 -47.09 10.32 3.30
CA GLY A 518 -48.09 10.33 4.35
C GLY A 518 -48.49 11.73 4.83
N SER A 519 -47.70 12.76 4.53
CA SER A 519 -48.04 14.13 4.90
C SER A 519 -49.27 14.63 4.13
N GLU A 520 -50.14 15.36 4.84
CA GLU A 520 -51.26 16.10 4.28
C GLU A 520 -50.92 17.60 4.32
N VAL A 521 -50.82 18.22 3.15
CA VAL A 521 -50.31 19.59 3.01
C VAL A 521 -51.18 20.43 2.10
N ALA A 522 -51.32 21.72 2.42
CA ALA A 522 -51.95 22.70 1.55
C ALA A 522 -50.93 23.17 0.50
N VAL A 523 -51.30 23.07 -0.78
CA VAL A 523 -50.42 23.38 -1.91
C VAL A 523 -51.01 24.52 -2.71
N SER A 524 -50.20 25.55 -2.96
CA SER A 524 -50.57 26.69 -3.81
C SER A 524 -50.06 26.48 -5.23
N ILE A 525 -50.96 26.50 -6.21
CA ILE A 525 -50.66 26.26 -7.63
C ILE A 525 -51.22 27.43 -8.47
N PRO A 526 -50.38 28.37 -8.93
CA PRO A 526 -50.78 29.45 -9.81
C PRO A 526 -51.27 28.95 -11.16
N ASN A 527 -52.13 29.74 -11.82
CA ASN A 527 -52.64 29.48 -13.19
C ASN A 527 -53.41 28.16 -13.37
N VAL A 528 -53.80 27.51 -12.27
CA VAL A 528 -54.64 26.30 -12.27
C VAL A 528 -56.03 26.64 -11.76
N THR A 529 -57.06 26.00 -12.34
CA THR A 529 -58.45 26.06 -11.85
C THR A 529 -58.94 24.67 -11.47
N ILE A 530 -59.31 24.50 -10.21
CA ILE A 530 -59.82 23.22 -9.68
C ILE A 530 -61.25 23.00 -10.19
N GLY A 531 -61.58 21.76 -10.55
CA GLY A 531 -62.81 21.37 -11.23
C GLY A 531 -62.71 21.40 -12.77
N ARG A 532 -61.77 22.17 -13.33
CA ARG A 532 -61.50 22.20 -14.78
C ARG A 532 -60.23 21.42 -15.14
N GLN A 533 -59.09 21.74 -14.52
CA GLN A 533 -57.80 21.08 -14.80
C GLN A 533 -57.46 19.95 -13.84
N ILE A 534 -57.91 20.04 -12.58
CA ILE A 534 -57.71 19.00 -11.55
C ILE A 534 -59.06 18.71 -10.93
N LYS A 535 -59.45 17.44 -10.84
CA LYS A 535 -60.67 16.98 -10.16
C LYS A 535 -60.34 16.44 -8.75
N GLU A 536 -61.33 16.44 -7.86
CA GLU A 536 -61.18 15.81 -6.55
C GLU A 536 -60.76 14.35 -6.69
N GLU A 537 -59.93 13.89 -5.75
CA GLU A 537 -59.34 12.55 -5.74
C GLU A 537 -58.37 12.23 -6.88
N GLU A 538 -58.08 13.19 -7.76
CA GLU A 538 -57.14 13.00 -8.85
C GLU A 538 -55.69 12.87 -8.35
N ILE A 539 -54.95 11.98 -8.99
CA ILE A 539 -53.54 11.71 -8.70
C ILE A 539 -52.66 12.49 -9.67
N LEU A 540 -51.72 13.23 -9.11
CA LEU A 540 -50.71 13.97 -9.84
C LEU A 540 -49.31 13.42 -9.57
N TYR A 541 -48.43 13.59 -10.53
CA TYR A 541 -47.04 13.17 -10.50
C TYR A 541 -46.12 14.37 -10.70
N SER A 542 -44.88 14.25 -10.24
CA SER A 542 -43.80 15.14 -10.69
C SER A 542 -43.66 15.09 -12.22
N ASN A 543 -43.67 16.23 -12.89
CA ASN A 543 -43.43 16.31 -14.33
C ASN A 543 -41.93 16.37 -14.61
N LEU A 544 -41.32 15.20 -14.84
CA LEU A 544 -39.89 15.07 -15.14
C LEU A 544 -39.61 15.35 -16.62
N THR A 545 -38.51 16.06 -16.89
CA THR A 545 -37.93 16.13 -18.24
C THR A 545 -37.29 14.80 -18.63
N GLU A 546 -37.07 14.59 -19.94
CA GLU A 546 -36.42 13.38 -20.45
C GLU A 546 -34.97 13.25 -19.93
N GLU A 547 -34.28 14.38 -19.74
CA GLU A 547 -32.92 14.43 -19.20
C GLU A 547 -32.88 14.06 -17.71
N GLU A 548 -33.76 14.66 -16.88
CA GLU A 548 -33.90 14.30 -15.47
C GLU A 548 -34.23 12.81 -15.31
N PHE A 549 -35.16 12.30 -16.12
CA PHE A 549 -35.53 10.89 -16.11
C PHE A 549 -34.33 9.97 -16.44
N ARG A 550 -33.54 10.29 -17.48
CA ARG A 550 -32.34 9.51 -17.83
C ARG A 550 -31.29 9.53 -16.71
N LYS A 551 -31.07 10.69 -16.08
CA LYS A 551 -30.15 10.83 -14.93
C LYS A 551 -30.62 9.98 -13.73
N LEU A 552 -31.92 10.03 -13.39
CA LEU A 552 -32.51 9.21 -12.32
C LEU A 552 -32.47 7.71 -12.65
N LYS A 553 -32.75 7.33 -13.91
CA LYS A 553 -32.71 5.93 -14.38
C LYS A 553 -31.30 5.34 -14.31
N LYS A 554 -30.25 6.12 -14.60
CA LYS A 554 -28.85 5.69 -14.45
C LYS A 554 -28.43 5.52 -12.99
N ASN A 555 -29.00 6.31 -12.08
CA ASN A 555 -28.62 6.35 -10.67
C ASN A 555 -29.70 5.75 -9.73
N LYS A 556 -30.36 4.67 -10.15
CA LYS A 556 -31.46 4.02 -9.38
C LYS A 556 -31.03 3.57 -7.98
N ASN A 557 -29.76 3.22 -7.79
CA ASN A 557 -29.17 2.83 -6.51
C ASN A 557 -29.24 3.92 -5.44
N LEU A 558 -29.48 5.18 -5.82
CA LEU A 558 -29.60 6.32 -4.92
C LEU A 558 -31.05 6.69 -4.60
N LEU A 559 -32.03 6.03 -5.24
CA LEU A 559 -33.46 6.26 -5.04
C LEU A 559 -34.05 5.24 -4.06
N THR A 560 -35.06 5.67 -3.32
CA THR A 560 -35.89 4.77 -2.51
C THR A 560 -36.71 3.82 -3.39
N GLN A 561 -37.15 2.69 -2.85
CA GLN A 561 -37.99 1.74 -3.61
C GLN A 561 -39.27 2.38 -4.15
N ASP A 562 -39.86 3.31 -3.39
CA ASP A 562 -41.07 4.03 -3.80
C ASP A 562 -40.80 5.00 -4.95
N GLU A 563 -39.69 5.74 -4.91
CA GLU A 563 -39.26 6.61 -6.00
C GLU A 563 -38.98 5.83 -7.29
N ILE A 564 -38.38 4.64 -7.19
CA ILE A 564 -38.16 3.76 -8.34
C ILE A 564 -39.49 3.33 -8.97
N LYS A 565 -40.50 2.98 -8.16
CA LYS A 565 -41.84 2.62 -8.65
C LYS A 565 -42.51 3.81 -9.34
N ILE A 566 -42.48 5.00 -8.72
CA ILE A 566 -43.02 6.22 -9.34
C ILE A 566 -42.31 6.52 -10.65
N LEU A 567 -40.97 6.41 -10.69
CA LEU A 567 -40.20 6.62 -11.91
C LEU A 567 -40.65 5.68 -13.04
N GLN A 568 -40.97 4.42 -12.72
CA GLN A 568 -41.55 3.48 -13.68
C GLN A 568 -42.97 3.87 -14.12
N GLU A 569 -43.82 4.35 -13.21
CA GLU A 569 -45.16 4.86 -13.53
C GLU A 569 -45.07 6.07 -14.46
N ILE A 570 -44.21 7.04 -14.17
CA ILE A 570 -43.94 8.22 -15.01
C ILE A 570 -43.49 7.79 -16.40
N ALA A 571 -42.57 6.81 -16.49
CA ALA A 571 -42.13 6.27 -17.78
C ALA A 571 -43.29 5.66 -18.58
N LYS A 572 -44.17 4.88 -17.92
CA LYS A 572 -45.35 4.30 -18.56
C LYS A 572 -46.32 5.37 -19.04
N ILE A 573 -46.52 6.44 -18.27
CA ILE A 573 -47.39 7.57 -18.63
C ILE A 573 -46.83 8.29 -19.87
N LYS A 574 -45.58 8.78 -19.82
CA LYS A 574 -44.97 9.55 -20.91
C LYS A 574 -44.78 8.74 -22.20
N ARG A 575 -44.57 7.43 -22.10
CA ARG A 575 -44.41 6.54 -23.27
C ARG A 575 -45.70 6.22 -24.01
N LYS A 576 -46.88 6.53 -23.44
CA LYS A 576 -48.15 6.44 -24.17
C LYS A 576 -48.20 7.45 -25.33
N GLU A 577 -47.63 8.63 -25.13
CA GLU A 577 -47.55 9.66 -26.17
C GLU A 577 -46.30 9.50 -27.06
N ARG A 578 -45.16 9.14 -26.46
CA ARG A 578 -43.89 8.97 -27.19
C ARG A 578 -43.15 7.70 -26.73
N LEU A 579 -43.25 6.63 -27.51
CA LEU A 579 -42.64 5.31 -27.22
C LEU A 579 -41.14 5.37 -26.88
N THR A 580 -40.39 6.30 -27.48
CA THR A 580 -38.94 6.47 -27.28
C THR A 580 -38.56 7.33 -26.06
N TRP A 581 -39.53 7.87 -25.31
CA TRP A 581 -39.26 8.77 -24.20
C TRP A 581 -38.46 8.08 -23.09
N GLY A 582 -37.28 8.64 -22.79
CA GLY A 582 -36.41 8.14 -21.71
C GLY A 582 -35.79 6.76 -22.00
N VAL A 583 -35.82 6.31 -23.26
CA VAL A 583 -34.99 5.18 -23.72
C VAL A 583 -33.53 5.55 -23.59
#